data_AF-A0A5E6NBT6-F1
#
_entry.id   AF-A0A5E6NBT6-F1
#
_cell.length_a   1.000
_cell.length_b   1.000
_cell.length_c   1.000
_cell.angle_alpha   90.00
_cell.angle_beta   90.00
_cell.angle_gamma   90.00
#
_symmetry.space_group_name_H-M   'P 1'
#
loop_
_entity.id
_entity.type
_entity.pdbx_description
1 polymer ?
#
loop_
_entity_poly.entity_id
_entity_poly.type
_entity_poly.pdbx_seq_one_letter_code
_entity_poly.pdbx_strand_id
1 'polypeptide(L)'
;MLAPRHKDALENIKSLFTESNYNLSFLLLNAVDYGVPQDRKRVFFIGIRNDLNFSFKFPKSLANKFTLQDCISDIQDSVLPAQRNKKQMEASASFPIMNT
;
A
#
# COMPACT_ATOMS: atom_id res chain seq x y z
N MET A 1 3.31 -14.82 3.79
CA MET A 1 3.53 -15.76 2.67
C MET A 1 2.24 -15.90 1.87
N LEU A 2 2.30 -16.23 0.58
CA LEU A 2 1.09 -16.56 -0.19
C LEU A 2 0.34 -17.71 0.51
N ALA A 3 -0.99 -17.70 0.40
CA ALA A 3 -1.79 -18.78 0.95
C ALA A 3 -1.42 -20.11 0.26
N PRO A 4 -1.35 -21.24 1.00
CA PRO A 4 -0.96 -22.54 0.45
C PRO A 4 -1.79 -23.00 -0.74
N ARG A 5 -3.04 -22.53 -0.83
CA ARG A 5 -3.98 -22.84 -1.92
C ARG A 5 -3.55 -22.31 -3.29
N HIS A 6 -2.60 -21.38 -3.34
CA HIS A 6 -2.09 -20.77 -4.58
C HIS A 6 -0.70 -21.29 -4.97
N LYS A 7 -0.24 -22.40 -4.36
CA LYS A 7 1.07 -22.99 -4.63
C LYS A 7 1.23 -23.38 -6.10
N ASP A 8 0.26 -24.09 -6.66
CA ASP A 8 0.34 -24.59 -8.04
C ASP A 8 0.40 -23.44 -9.06
N ALA A 9 -0.40 -22.39 -8.84
CA ALA A 9 -0.36 -21.19 -9.67
C ALA A 9 1.01 -20.49 -9.62
N LEU A 10 1.64 -20.45 -8.44
CA LEU A 10 2.94 -19.82 -8.26
C LEU A 10 4.07 -20.63 -8.93
N GLU A 11 4.00 -21.95 -8.88
CA GLU A 11 4.94 -22.82 -9.62
C GLU A 11 4.75 -22.67 -11.14
N ASN A 12 3.51 -22.62 -11.63
CA ASN A 12 3.25 -22.37 -13.06
C ASN A 12 3.83 -21.02 -13.53
N ILE A 13 3.66 -19.97 -12.73
CA ILE A 13 4.24 -18.64 -13.03
C ILE A 13 5.77 -18.73 -13.12
N LYS A 14 6.43 -19.41 -12.17
CA LYS A 14 7.89 -19.60 -12.20
C LYS A 14 8.35 -20.34 -13.45
N SER A 15 7.67 -21.43 -13.81
CA SER A 15 8.02 -22.23 -14.99
C SER A 15 7.91 -21.39 -16.27
N LEU A 16 6.80 -20.66 -16.46
CA LEU A 16 6.61 -19.81 -17.63
C LEU A 16 7.69 -18.73 -17.79
N PHE A 17 8.11 -18.09 -16.70
CA PHE A 17 9.21 -17.12 -16.74
C PHE A 17 10.57 -17.76 -17.04
N THR A 18 10.82 -18.95 -16.47
CA THR A 18 12.07 -19.68 -16.68
C THR A 18 12.18 -20.17 -18.13
N GLU A 19 11.10 -20.72 -18.69
CA GLU A 19 11.00 -21.13 -20.10
C GLU A 19 11.17 -19.95 -21.05
N SER A 20 10.72 -18.76 -20.65
CA SER A 20 10.91 -17.50 -21.38
C SER A 20 12.31 -16.89 -21.21
N ASN A 21 13.25 -17.60 -20.57
CA ASN A 21 14.63 -17.16 -20.31
C ASN A 21 14.76 -15.94 -19.38
N TYR A 22 13.91 -15.86 -18.35
CA TYR A 22 13.99 -14.87 -17.27
C TYR A 22 14.34 -15.52 -15.92
N ASN A 23 15.25 -14.90 -15.17
CA ASN A 23 15.50 -15.17 -13.76
C ASN A 23 14.46 -14.43 -12.91
N LEU A 24 13.61 -15.20 -12.22
CA LEU A 24 12.53 -14.67 -11.41
C LEU A 24 12.93 -14.55 -9.93
N SER A 25 12.87 -13.33 -9.40
CA SER A 25 12.97 -13.03 -7.97
C SER A 25 11.62 -12.56 -7.45
N PHE A 26 11.18 -13.04 -6.28
CA PHE A 26 9.94 -12.57 -5.67
C PHE A 26 10.05 -12.39 -4.16
N LEU A 27 9.37 -11.37 -3.62
CA LEU A 27 9.38 -11.06 -2.19
C LEU A 27 8.06 -10.39 -1.76
N LEU A 28 7.63 -10.69 -0.53
CA LEU A 28 6.53 -9.99 0.13
C LEU A 28 7.08 -8.71 0.77
N LEU A 29 6.64 -7.56 0.29
CA LEU A 29 7.02 -6.25 0.81
C LEU A 29 5.83 -5.56 1.45
N ASN A 30 6.09 -4.77 2.49
CA ASN A 30 5.09 -3.90 3.10
C ASN A 30 5.41 -2.43 2.81
N ALA A 31 4.43 -1.67 2.35
CA ALA A 31 4.59 -0.25 2.05
C ALA A 31 5.08 0.58 3.25
N VAL A 32 4.70 0.17 4.48
CA VAL A 32 5.15 0.81 5.73
C VAL A 32 6.67 0.77 5.92
N ASP A 33 7.33 -0.26 5.40
CA ASP A 33 8.79 -0.42 5.51
C ASP A 33 9.53 0.44 4.47
N TYR A 34 8.80 1.10 3.57
CA TYR A 34 9.33 1.94 2.49
C TYR A 34 8.78 3.38 2.54
N GLY A 35 8.39 3.84 3.72
CA GLY A 35 8.10 5.25 3.97
C GLY A 35 6.66 5.67 3.67
N VAL A 36 5.77 4.71 3.41
CA VAL A 36 4.35 4.99 3.20
C VAL A 36 3.58 4.72 4.50
N PRO A 37 2.80 5.66 5.04
CA PRO A 37 2.03 5.47 6.29
C PRO A 37 0.78 4.59 6.08
N GLN A 38 0.94 3.44 5.43
CA GLN A 38 -0.13 2.50 5.09
C GLN A 38 0.37 1.06 5.27
N ASP A 39 -0.35 0.25 6.05
CA ASP A 39 -0.10 -1.20 6.09
C ASP A 39 -0.64 -1.84 4.82
N ARG A 40 0.25 -2.10 3.87
CA ARG A 40 -0.10 -2.67 2.57
C ARG A 40 0.96 -3.66 2.12
N LYS A 41 0.68 -4.93 2.41
CA LYS A 41 1.54 -6.06 2.02
C LYS A 41 1.23 -6.48 0.57
N ARG A 42 2.23 -6.47 -0.30
CA ARG A 42 2.14 -6.95 -1.68
C ARG A 42 3.31 -7.87 -2.00
N VAL A 43 3.06 -8.87 -2.85
CA VAL A 43 4.11 -9.69 -3.42
C VAL A 43 4.53 -9.09 -4.74
N PHE A 44 5.83 -8.90 -4.93
CA PHE A 44 6.41 -8.41 -6.18
C PHE A 44 7.14 -9.55 -6.87
N PHE A 45 6.87 -9.74 -8.16
CA PHE A 45 7.57 -10.67 -9.05
C PHE A 45 8.43 -9.85 -10.01
N ILE A 46 9.73 -10.11 -10.03
CA ILE A 46 10.71 -9.37 -10.83
C ILE A 46 11.46 -10.38 -11.68
N GLY A 47 11.17 -10.38 -12.98
CA GLY A 47 11.87 -11.20 -13.97
C GLY A 47 12.94 -10.38 -14.67
N ILE A 48 14.19 -10.83 -14.62
CA ILE A 48 15.30 -10.25 -15.38
C ILE A 48 15.74 -11.25 -16.42
N ARG A 49 15.94 -10.80 -17.66
CA ARG A 49 16.40 -11.66 -18.75
C ARG A 49 17.79 -12.22 -18.42
N ASN A 50 17.98 -13.52 -18.60
CA ASN A 50 19.19 -14.22 -18.15
C ASN A 50 20.49 -13.74 -18.81
N ASP A 51 20.40 -13.23 -20.05
CA ASP A 51 21.54 -12.72 -20.83
C ASP A 51 22.14 -11.43 -20.27
N LEU A 52 21.44 -10.73 -19.39
CA LEU A 52 21.91 -9.48 -18.78
C LEU A 52 22.90 -9.73 -17.62
N ASN A 53 23.10 -10.99 -17.20
CA ASN A 53 23.94 -11.37 -16.05
C ASN A 53 23.71 -10.51 -14.79
N PHE A 54 22.49 -10.01 -14.62
CA PHE A 54 22.13 -9.09 -13.54
C PHE A 54 21.27 -9.80 -12.50
N SER A 55 21.66 -9.67 -11.23
CA SER A 55 20.92 -10.22 -10.10
C SER A 55 20.21 -9.09 -9.36
N PHE A 56 18.88 -9.10 -9.37
CA PHE A 56 18.10 -8.13 -8.60
C PHE A 56 18.28 -8.37 -7.10
N LYS A 57 18.45 -7.27 -6.37
CA LYS A 57 18.39 -7.27 -4.90
C LYS A 57 17.28 -6.35 -4.47
N PHE A 58 16.39 -6.85 -3.63
CA PHE A 58 15.33 -6.04 -3.06
C PHE A 58 15.91 -4.92 -2.19
N PRO A 59 15.30 -3.72 -2.22
CA PRO A 59 15.74 -2.61 -1.39
C PRO A 59 15.57 -2.97 0.10
N LYS A 60 16.52 -2.51 0.92
CA LYS A 60 16.42 -2.63 2.37
C LYS A 60 15.27 -1.77 2.88
N SER A 61 14.61 -2.25 3.94
CA SER A 61 13.61 -1.46 4.65
C SER A 61 14.23 -0.18 5.22
N LEU A 62 13.46 0.90 5.25
CA LEU A 62 13.84 2.14 5.91
C LEU A 62 13.84 1.94 7.44
N ALA A 63 14.73 2.66 8.13
CA ALA A 63 14.81 2.62 9.59
C ALA A 63 13.60 3.33 10.24
N ASN A 64 13.14 4.42 9.62
CA ASN A 64 12.04 5.23 10.13
C ASN A 64 10.73 4.84 9.44
N LYS A 65 9.67 4.70 10.24
CA LYS A 65 8.30 4.48 9.78
C LYS A 65 7.49 5.75 10.00
N PHE A 66 6.73 6.15 8.99
CA PHE A 66 5.84 7.30 9.09
C PHE A 66 4.46 6.87 9.56
N THR A 67 3.82 7.72 10.33
CA THR A 67 2.46 7.56 10.81
C THR A 67 1.50 8.41 9.98
N LEU A 68 0.19 8.20 10.16
CA LEU A 68 -0.81 9.08 9.55
C LEU A 68 -0.62 10.53 9.99
N GLN A 69 -0.30 10.78 11.26
CA GLN A 69 -0.10 12.13 11.77
C GLN A 69 1.03 12.85 11.04
N ASP A 70 2.11 12.15 10.68
CA ASP A 70 3.24 12.72 9.94
C ASP A 70 2.86 13.15 8.51
N CYS A 71 1.80 12.57 7.93
CA CYS A 71 1.46 12.76 6.52
C CYS A 71 0.19 13.56 6.26
N ILE A 72 -0.71 13.72 7.23
CA ILE A 72 -2.00 14.40 7.08
C ILE A 72 -2.32 15.38 8.22
N SER A 73 -1.31 15.81 8.98
CA SER A 73 -1.52 16.78 10.08
C SER A 73 -1.93 18.17 9.57
N ASP A 74 -1.44 18.56 8.41
CA ASP A 74 -1.69 19.85 7.75
C ASP A 74 -3.15 20.07 7.33
N ILE A 75 -3.88 18.99 7.05
CA ILE A 75 -5.26 19.08 6.55
C ILE A 75 -6.32 19.07 7.66
N GLN A 76 -5.95 18.85 8.93
CA GLN A 76 -6.88 18.62 10.05
C GLN A 76 -7.83 19.80 10.31
N ASP A 77 -7.37 21.04 10.13
CA ASP A 77 -8.19 22.24 10.40
C ASP A 77 -9.02 22.68 9.19
N SER A 78 -8.78 22.10 8.02
CA SER A 78 -9.41 22.47 6.76
C SER A 78 -10.61 21.58 6.38
N VAL A 79 -10.88 20.54 7.17
CA VAL A 79 -11.92 19.55 6.84
C VAL A 79 -13.31 20.06 7.19
N LEU A 80 -14.19 20.09 6.19
CA LEU A 80 -15.62 20.25 6.41
C LEU A 80 -16.17 19.00 7.12
N PRO A 81 -17.05 19.16 8.12
CA PRO A 81 -17.65 18.03 8.81
C PRO A 81 -18.48 17.20 7.82
N ALA A 82 -18.41 15.87 7.98
CA ALA A 82 -19.22 14.96 7.18
C ALA A 82 -20.71 15.32 7.31
N GLN A 83 -21.37 15.64 6.20
CA GLN A 83 -22.81 15.87 6.17
C GLN A 83 -23.52 14.55 6.44
N ARG A 84 -24.10 14.37 7.62
CA ARG A 84 -25.01 13.25 7.90
C ARG A 84 -26.19 13.36 6.93
N ASN A 85 -26.48 12.28 6.20
CA ASN A 85 -27.72 12.16 5.43
C ASN A 85 -28.91 12.56 6.31
N LYS A 86 -29.81 13.42 5.79
CA LYS A 86 -30.96 14.06 6.45
C LYS A 86 -31.97 13.12 7.16
N LYS A 87 -31.72 11.81 7.24
CA LYS A 87 -32.61 10.84 7.89
C LYS A 87 -32.48 10.80 9.43
N GLN A 88 -31.60 11.59 10.04
CA GLN A 88 -31.34 11.54 11.50
C GLN A 88 -31.23 12.90 12.24
N MET A 89 -31.67 14.03 11.66
CA MET A 89 -31.58 15.33 12.37
C MET A 89 -32.90 16.12 12.31
N GLU A 90 -33.93 15.63 13.00
CA GLU A 90 -34.84 16.51 13.74
C GLU A 90 -34.37 16.51 15.19
N ALA A 91 -33.48 17.44 15.54
CA ALA A 91 -33.45 18.12 16.84
C ALA A 91 -32.19 18.99 16.95
N SER A 92 -32.42 20.29 17.13
CA SER A 92 -31.49 21.32 17.59
C SER A 92 -30.32 21.68 16.66
N ALA A 93 -30.67 22.34 15.56
CA ALA A 93 -29.82 23.41 15.04
C ALA A 93 -29.82 24.58 16.03
N SER A 94 -28.64 24.95 16.53
CA SER A 94 -28.32 26.33 16.89
C SER A 94 -26.81 26.50 16.88
N PHE A 95 -26.27 26.95 15.75
CA PHE A 95 -24.95 27.57 15.73
C PHE A 95 -25.19 29.08 15.63
N PRO A 96 -24.73 29.88 16.61
CA PRO A 96 -24.78 31.32 16.51
C PRO A 96 -23.81 31.80 15.42
N ILE A 97 -24.33 32.67 14.57
CA ILE A 97 -23.62 33.35 13.50
C ILE A 97 -22.58 34.28 14.16
N MET A 98 -21.32 34.18 13.74
CA MET A 98 -20.27 35.16 14.03
C MET A 98 -20.75 36.56 13.64
N ASN A 99 -20.80 37.48 14.59
CA ASN A 99 -20.83 38.91 14.28
C ASN A 99 -19.41 39.46 14.32
N THR A 100 -19.06 40.12 13.21
CA THR A 100 -18.07 41.20 12.97
C THR A 100 -17.06 41.51 14.06
#